data_AF-A0A953PRY8-F1
#
_entry.id   AF-A0A953PRY8-F1
#
_cell.length_a   1.000
_cell.length_b   1.000
_cell.length_c   1.000
_cell.angle_alpha   90.00
_cell.angle_beta   90.00
_cell.angle_gamma   90.00
#
_symmetry.space_group_name_H-M   'P 1'
#
loop_
_entity.id
_entity.type
_entity.pdbx_description
1 polymer ?
#
loop_
_entity_poly.entity_id
_entity_poly.type
_entity_poly.pdbx_seq_one_letter_code
_entity_poly.pdbx_strand_id
1 'polypeptide(L)'
;MIRVYFVFEDPLDHEKVNFSFVDVPTRDPEKAFEAVEQAAESGGLWKFLYPDDPEHPQTLIADKMVWLDISSMPHETTADTLLAV
;
A
#
# COMPACT_ATOMS: atom_id res chain seq x y z
N MET A 1 6.77 -9.69 8.66
CA MET A 1 5.78 -9.12 7.75
C MET A 1 5.55 -7.73 8.27
N ILE A 2 5.60 -6.76 7.38
CA ILE A 2 5.45 -5.35 7.71
C ILE A 2 4.18 -4.85 7.05
N ARG A 3 3.31 -4.22 7.83
CA ARG A 3 2.22 -3.42 7.31
C ARG A 3 2.76 -2.02 7.00
N VAL A 4 2.60 -1.58 5.77
CA VAL A 4 2.90 -0.20 5.36
C VAL A 4 1.58 0.53 5.24
N TYR A 5 1.39 1.54 6.07
CA TYR A 5 0.33 2.52 5.89
C TYR A 5 0.86 3.64 5.01
N PHE A 6 0.05 4.10 4.07
CA PHE A 6 0.45 5.13 3.12
C PHE A 6 -0.71 6.04 2.76
N VAL A 7 -0.33 7.21 2.25
CA VAL A 7 -1.24 8.25 1.80
C VAL A 7 -1.12 8.39 0.29
N PHE A 8 -2.24 8.60 -0.40
CA PHE A 8 -2.26 8.80 -1.85
C PHE A 8 -3.32 9.81 -2.27
N GLU A 9 -3.12 10.44 -3.43
CA GLU A 9 -4.11 11.30 -4.06
C GLU A 9 -4.95 10.50 -5.05
N ASP A 10 -6.27 10.66 -4.96
CA ASP A 10 -7.22 10.18 -5.96
C ASP A 10 -7.78 11.39 -6.71
N PRO A 11 -7.56 11.52 -8.04
CA PRO A 11 -8.04 12.65 -8.82
C PRO A 11 -9.56 12.75 -8.92
N LEU A 12 -10.29 11.68 -8.60
CA LEU A 12 -11.76 11.68 -8.58
C LEU A 12 -12.35 11.99 -7.20
N ASP A 13 -11.53 12.01 -6.16
CA ASP A 13 -11.98 12.31 -4.81
C ASP A 13 -11.89 13.82 -4.53
N HIS A 14 -13.01 14.40 -4.09
CA HIS A 14 -13.10 15.79 -3.69
C HIS A 14 -12.29 16.10 -2.41
N GLU A 15 -11.97 15.09 -1.59
CA GLU A 15 -11.15 15.24 -0.38
C GLU A 15 -9.63 15.22 -0.65
N LYS A 16 -9.22 14.98 -1.91
CA LYS A 16 -7.84 15.01 -2.45
C LYS A 16 -6.86 14.01 -1.87
N VAL A 17 -7.01 13.54 -0.63
CA VAL A 17 -6.01 12.75 0.08
C VAL A 17 -6.65 11.56 0.79
N ASN A 18 -6.23 10.36 0.41
CA ASN A 18 -6.72 9.08 0.92
C ASN A 18 -5.66 8.34 1.75
N PHE A 19 -6.11 7.43 2.62
CA PHE A 19 -5.25 6.61 3.48
C PHE A 19 -5.58 5.14 3.32
N SER A 20 -4.55 4.31 3.14
CA SER A 20 -4.69 2.85 3.01
C SER A 20 -3.47 2.14 3.59
N PHE A 21 -3.48 0.81 3.55
CA PHE A 21 -2.36 0.00 3.97
C PHE A 21 -2.17 -1.22 3.07
N VAL A 22 -0.95 -1.77 3.06
CA VAL A 22 -0.64 -3.08 2.47
C VAL A 22 0.33 -3.85 3.36
N ASP A 23 0.16 -5.17 3.39
CA ASP A 23 1.06 -6.08 4.09
C ASP A 23 2.13 -6.58 3.12
N VAL A 24 3.39 -6.29 3.43
CA VAL A 24 4.56 -6.67 2.65
C VAL A 24 5.28 -7.83 3.35
N PRO A 25 5.60 -8.93 2.64
CA PRO A 25 6.21 -10.14 3.22
C PRO A 25 7.72 -9.98 3.54
N THR A 26 8.10 -8.86 4.16
CA THR A 26 9.45 -8.54 4.61
C THR A 26 9.49 -8.28 6.13
N ARG A 27 10.69 -8.20 6.69
CA ARG A 27 10.96 -7.69 8.06
C ARG A 27 11.83 -6.42 8.04
N ASP A 28 12.17 -5.94 6.86
CA ASP A 28 12.99 -4.77 6.62
C ASP A 28 12.09 -3.61 6.19
N PRO A 29 11.94 -2.56 7.02
CA PRO A 29 11.07 -1.42 6.71
C PRO A 29 11.46 -0.67 5.43
N GLU A 30 12.76 -0.53 5.15
CA GLU A 30 13.22 0.18 3.95
C GLU A 30 12.78 -0.58 2.70
N LYS A 31 12.97 -1.90 2.69
CA LYS A 31 12.46 -2.75 1.60
C LYS A 31 10.94 -2.76 1.49
N ALA A 32 10.23 -2.60 2.62
CA ALA A 32 8.78 -2.52 2.60
C ALA A 32 8.31 -1.25 1.89
N PHE A 33 8.94 -0.11 2.17
CA PHE A 33 8.66 1.15 1.49
C PHE A 33 9.04 1.11 0.01
N GLU A 34 10.24 0.62 -0.34
CA GLU A 34 10.67 0.48 -1.74
C GLU A 34 9.69 -0.38 -2.55
N ALA A 35 9.19 -1.48 -1.97
CA ALA A 35 8.21 -2.34 -2.63
C ALA A 35 6.88 -1.62 -2.89
N VAL A 36 6.41 -0.81 -1.94
CA VAL A 36 5.18 -0.02 -2.10
C VAL A 36 5.36 1.07 -3.15
N GLU A 37 6.49 1.78 -3.16
CA GLU A 37 6.81 2.81 -4.16
C GLU A 37 6.87 2.21 -5.57
N GLN A 38 7.62 1.12 -5.77
CA GLN A 38 7.73 0.44 -7.06
C GLN A 38 6.37 -0.10 -7.55
N ALA A 39 5.55 -0.63 -6.64
CA ALA A 39 4.22 -1.10 -6.97
C ALA A 39 3.28 0.07 -7.35
N ALA A 40 3.40 1.22 -6.69
CA ALA A 40 2.65 2.43 -7.04
C ALA A 40 3.06 2.98 -8.41
N GLU A 41 4.36 3.10 -8.68
CA GLU A 41 4.89 3.60 -9.96
C GLU A 41 4.52 2.71 -11.15
N SER A 42 4.53 1.39 -10.96
CA SER A 42 4.11 0.42 -11.99
C SER A 42 2.58 0.29 -12.12
N GLY A 43 1.82 0.93 -11.22
CA GLY A 43 0.37 0.78 -11.10
C GLY A 43 -0.09 -0.59 -10.56
N GLY A 44 0.84 -1.47 -10.16
CA GLY A 44 0.53 -2.75 -9.55
C GLY A 44 -0.16 -2.63 -8.19
N LEU A 45 0.21 -1.62 -7.39
CA LEU A 45 -0.41 -1.33 -6.09
C LEU A 45 -1.90 -1.00 -6.25
N TRP A 46 -2.22 -0.15 -7.23
CA TRP A 46 -3.59 0.31 -7.45
C TRP A 46 -4.47 -0.79 -8.01
N LYS A 47 -3.98 -1.59 -8.96
CA LYS A 47 -4.67 -2.78 -9.46
C LYS A 47 -4.94 -3.80 -8.37
N PHE A 48 -4.04 -3.89 -7.39
CA PHE A 48 -4.19 -4.79 -6.25
C PHE A 48 -5.28 -4.31 -5.29
N LEU A 49 -5.31 -3.02 -4.96
CA LEU A 49 -6.29 -2.44 -4.03
C LEU A 49 -7.67 -2.21 -4.65
N TYR A 50 -7.70 -1.87 -5.94
CA TYR A 50 -8.89 -1.49 -6.70
C TYR A 50 -8.97 -2.30 -8.00
N PRO A 51 -9.16 -3.64 -7.93
CA PRO A 51 -9.16 -4.50 -9.11
C PRO A 51 -10.29 -4.21 -10.10
N ASP A 52 -11.40 -3.65 -9.59
CA ASP A 52 -12.57 -3.27 -10.38
C ASP A 52 -12.44 -1.86 -10.99
N ASP A 53 -11.37 -1.13 -10.67
CA ASP A 53 -11.16 0.25 -11.08
C ASP A 53 -9.79 0.46 -11.77
N PRO A 54 -9.66 0.03 -13.04
CA PRO A 54 -8.37 -0.06 -13.71
C PRO A 54 -7.83 1.28 -14.24
N GLU A 55 -8.59 2.38 -14.16
CA GLU A 55 -8.33 3.61 -14.93
C GLU A 55 -8.27 4.89 -14.09
N HIS A 56 -7.74 4.81 -12.87
CA HIS A 56 -7.51 6.01 -12.05
C HIS A 56 -6.01 6.21 -11.82
N PRO A 57 -5.44 7.36 -12.19
CA PRO A 57 -4.04 7.65 -11.91
C PRO A 57 -3.91 8.10 -10.46
N GLN A 58 -4.05 7.15 -9.51
CA GLN A 58 -3.72 7.44 -8.12
C GLN A 58 -2.23 7.74 -7.99
N THR A 59 -1.90 8.71 -7.15
CA THR A 59 -0.51 9.13 -6.93
C THR A 59 -0.14 8.90 -5.48
N LEU A 60 0.88 8.07 -5.23
CA LEU A 60 1.41 7.83 -3.89
C LEU A 60 2.11 9.10 -3.37
N ILE A 61 1.85 9.46 -2.12
CA ILE A 61 2.58 10.51 -1.40
C ILE A 61 3.69 9.83 -0.59
N ALA A 62 4.84 9.60 -1.23
CA ALA A 62 5.91 8.74 -0.71
C ALA A 62 6.48 9.17 0.65
N ASP A 63 6.52 10.48 0.94
CA ASP A 63 6.97 11.02 2.22
C ASP A 63 5.99 10.79 3.39
N LYS A 64 4.82 10.21 3.10
CA LYS A 64 3.75 9.92 4.08
C LYS A 64 3.47 8.43 4.17
N MET A 65 4.52 7.65 4.43
CA MET A 65 4.43 6.23 4.75
C MET A 65 4.88 5.95 6.19
N VAL A 66 4.19 5.04 6.86
CA VAL A 66 4.59 4.53 8.18
C VAL A 66 4.47 3.02 8.20
N TRP A 67 5.40 2.36 8.90
CA TRP A 67 5.45 0.91 8.97
C TRP A 67 5.08 0.40 10.36
N LEU A 68 4.56 -0.83 10.41
CA LEU A 68 4.30 -1.58 11.62
C LEU A 68 4.75 -3.02 11.42
N ASP A 69 5.61 -3.54 12.31
CA ASP A 69 5.94 -4.96 12.32
C ASP A 69 4.75 -5.73 12.91
N ILE A 70 4.12 -6.54 12.07
CA ILE A 70 2.97 -7.37 12.43
C ILE A 70 3.34 -8.85 12.60
N SER A 71 4.64 -9.18 12.59
CA SER A 71 5.11 -10.57 12.66
C SER A 71 4.77 -11.32 13.94
N SER A 72 4.52 -10.58 15.04
CA SER A 72 4.12 -11.13 16.33
C SER A 72 2.65 -10.88 16.67
N MET A 73 1.88 -10.24 15.79
CA MET A 73 0.46 -10.02 16.03
C MET A 73 -0.32 -11.32 15.77
N PRO A 74 -1.31 -11.66 16.61
CA PRO A 74 -2.21 -12.77 16.30
C PRO A 74 -2.83 -12.49 14.93
N HIS A 75 -2.82 -13.46 14.02
CA HIS A 75 -3.25 -13.31 12.64
C HIS A 75 -4.70 -12.79 12.53
N GLU A 76 -4.88 -11.47 12.58
CA GLU A 76 -5.95 -10.78 11.84
C GLU A 76 -5.47 -10.69 10.39
N THR A 77 -5.32 -11.84 9.74
CA THR A 77 -5.10 -11.90 8.30
C THR A 77 -6.40 -11.48 7.63
N THR A 78 -6.58 -10.19 7.39
CA THR A 78 -7.37 -9.75 6.24
C THR A 78 -6.64 -10.31 5.02
N ALA A 79 -7.15 -11.42 4.49
CA ALA A 79 -6.57 -12.13 3.33
C ALA A 79 -6.48 -11.24 2.07
N ASP A 80 -7.10 -10.06 2.12
CA ASP A 80 -7.32 -9.17 1.00
C ASP A 80 -6.20 -8.13 0.79
N THR A 81 -5.10 -8.15 1.55
CA THR A 81 -4.11 -7.05 1.49
C THR A 81 -2.64 -7.48 1.46
N LEU A 82 -2.32 -8.61 0.82
CA LEU A 82 -0.94 -9.03 0.58
C LEU A 82 -0.40 -8.49 -0.76
N LEU A 83 0.56 -7.58 -0.69
CA LEU A 83 1.32 -7.19 -1.89
C LEU A 83 2.34 -8.29 -2.20
N ALA A 84 2.03 -9.13 -3.18
CA ALA A 84 2.96 -10.13 -3.70
C ALA A 84 3.98 -9.44 -4.63
N VAL A 85 5.26 -9.51 -4.25
CA VAL A 85 6.41 -9.05 -5.05
C VAL A 85 6.79 -10.11 -6.08
#